data_AF-A0A1X0QF84-F1
#
_entry.id   AF-A0A1X0QF84-F1
#
_cell.length_a   1.000
_cell.length_b   1.000
_cell.length_c   1.000
_cell.angle_alpha   90.00
_cell.angle_beta   90.00
_cell.angle_gamma   90.00
#
_symmetry.space_group_name_H-M   'P 1'
#
loop_
_entity.id
_entity.type
_entity.pdbx_description
1 polymer ?
#
loop_
_entity_poly.entity_id
_entity_poly.type
_entity_poly.pdbx_seq_one_letter_code
_entity_poly.pdbx_strand_id
1 'polypeptide(L)'
;MTDVIQVPIDITDDSLRQIIKKDNILYIDGNVLTGSIKNSLNGDVDYESVFLIRVANRKPTTPATFCSSSYSGHEGPVLKCKIINKQLAVTVGDDKTVRFWDLITKTQFMINKAHDHWVLHCEKYKNFVVTAGMDSKICVFDFKGNLIDQIKKKD
;
A
#
# COMPACT_ATOMS: atom_id res chain seq x y z
N MET A 1 8.89 -24.48 -23.41
CA MET A 1 8.31 -25.77 -23.00
C MET A 1 7.91 -25.62 -21.54
N THR A 2 6.62 -25.77 -21.22
CA THR A 2 6.22 -26.01 -19.83
C THR A 2 6.51 -27.47 -19.55
N ASP A 3 7.60 -27.74 -18.85
CA ASP A 3 7.93 -29.10 -18.44
C ASP A 3 6.82 -29.61 -17.52
N VAL A 4 6.16 -30.69 -17.93
CA VAL A 4 5.17 -31.40 -17.12
C VAL A 4 5.91 -32.52 -16.40
N ILE A 5 5.88 -32.51 -15.07
CA ILE A 5 6.49 -33.54 -14.23
C ILE A 5 5.36 -34.24 -13.49
N GLN A 6 5.36 -35.57 -13.52
CA GLN A 6 4.51 -36.38 -12.64
C GLN A 6 5.19 -36.53 -11.27
N VAL A 7 4.47 -36.16 -10.22
CA VAL A 7 4.93 -36.29 -8.83
C VAL A 7 3.82 -36.86 -7.95
N PRO A 8 4.17 -37.58 -6.88
CA PRO A 8 3.21 -37.99 -5.86
C PRO A 8 2.52 -36.79 -5.21
N ILE A 9 1.24 -36.92 -4.85
CA ILE A 9 0.46 -35.84 -4.20
C ILE A 9 0.98 -35.50 -2.79
N ASP A 10 1.66 -36.44 -2.15
CA ASP A 10 2.27 -36.29 -0.84
C ASP A 10 3.69 -35.71 -0.89
N ILE A 11 4.22 -35.42 -2.09
CA ILE A 11 5.54 -34.78 -2.22
C ILE A 11 5.56 -33.45 -1.48
N THR A 12 6.65 -33.24 -0.74
CA THR A 12 6.82 -32.01 0.03
C THR A 12 7.32 -30.84 -0.81
N ASP A 13 7.09 -29.61 -0.34
CA ASP A 13 7.60 -28.42 -1.03
C ASP A 13 9.13 -28.41 -1.11
N ASP A 14 9.82 -28.87 -0.07
CA ASP A 14 11.29 -29.03 -0.06
C ASP A 14 11.77 -30.05 -1.11
N SER A 15 11.14 -31.22 -1.18
CA SER A 15 11.50 -32.27 -2.15
C SER A 15 11.26 -31.80 -3.58
N LEU A 16 10.14 -31.11 -3.81
CA LEU A 16 9.79 -30.56 -5.10
C LEU A 16 10.78 -29.48 -5.55
N ARG A 17 11.23 -28.60 -4.63
CA ARG A 17 12.30 -27.61 -4.88
C ARG A 17 13.62 -28.25 -5.29
N GLN A 18 13.98 -29.38 -4.68
CA GLN A 18 15.17 -30.14 -5.05
C GLN A 18 15.07 -30.70 -6.47
N ILE A 19 13.91 -31.25 -6.84
CA ILE A 19 13.66 -31.79 -8.20
C ILE A 19 13.80 -30.70 -9.25
N ILE A 20 13.16 -29.55 -9.04
CA ILE A 20 13.21 -28.43 -10.00
C ILE A 20 14.51 -27.61 -9.90
N LYS A 21 15.38 -27.93 -8.93
CA LYS A 21 16.62 -27.23 -8.61
C LYS A 21 16.43 -25.72 -8.41
N LYS A 22 15.37 -25.35 -7.69
CA LYS A 22 15.08 -23.95 -7.34
C LYS A 22 14.67 -23.83 -5.89
N ASP A 23 15.30 -22.91 -5.17
CA ASP A 23 15.01 -22.61 -3.77
C ASP A 23 13.84 -21.60 -3.59
N ASN A 24 13.10 -21.38 -4.68
CA ASN A 24 12.02 -20.41 -4.76
C ASN A 24 10.72 -20.91 -4.16
N ILE A 25 9.90 -19.97 -3.70
CA ILE A 25 8.59 -20.28 -3.14
C ILE A 25 7.67 -20.76 -4.24
N LEU A 26 7.00 -21.87 -3.95
CA LEU A 26 6.07 -22.53 -4.86
C LEU A 26 4.64 -22.10 -4.51
N TYR A 27 3.84 -21.89 -5.53
CA TYR A 27 2.45 -21.47 -5.40
C TYR A 27 1.54 -22.34 -6.24
N ILE A 28 0.39 -22.71 -5.68
CA ILE A 28 -0.73 -23.32 -6.39
C ILE A 28 -1.96 -22.45 -6.13
N ASP A 29 -2.65 -22.03 -7.19
CA ASP A 29 -3.86 -21.20 -7.12
C ASP A 29 -3.72 -19.93 -6.25
N GLY A 30 -2.52 -19.35 -6.22
CA GLY A 30 -2.20 -18.13 -5.47
C GLY A 30 -1.82 -18.36 -4.01
N ASN A 31 -1.94 -19.59 -3.50
CA ASN A 31 -1.53 -19.97 -2.15
C ASN A 31 -0.11 -20.52 -2.15
N VAL A 32 0.64 -20.26 -1.08
CA VAL A 32 1.98 -20.84 -0.90
C VAL A 32 1.84 -22.33 -0.64
N LEU A 33 2.63 -23.13 -1.34
CA LEU A 33 2.74 -24.56 -1.10
C LEU A 33 3.52 -24.78 0.19
N THR A 34 2.86 -25.33 1.21
CA THR A 34 3.47 -25.59 2.53
C THR A 34 3.26 -27.03 2.94
N GLY A 35 4.34 -27.73 3.27
CA GLY A 35 4.24 -29.14 3.63
C GLY A 35 4.17 -29.97 2.36
N SER A 36 2.97 -30.36 1.90
CA SER A 36 2.77 -31.18 0.70
C SER A 36 1.81 -30.57 -0.31
N ILE A 37 1.84 -31.08 -1.55
CA ILE A 37 0.85 -30.71 -2.58
C ILE A 37 -0.58 -30.99 -2.08
N LYS A 38 -0.81 -32.16 -1.46
CA LYS A 38 -2.11 -32.55 -0.88
C LYS A 38 -2.68 -31.50 0.08
N ASN A 39 -1.84 -30.93 0.95
CA ASN A 39 -2.29 -29.95 1.95
C ASN A 39 -2.60 -28.57 1.33
N SER A 40 -2.05 -28.30 0.15
CA SER A 40 -2.14 -27.00 -0.52
C SER A 40 -3.23 -26.95 -1.60
N LEU A 41 -3.84 -28.10 -1.92
CA LEU A 41 -4.95 -28.24 -2.85
C LEU A 41 -6.30 -28.20 -2.12
N ASN A 42 -7.28 -27.54 -2.71
CA ASN A 42 -8.66 -27.54 -2.22
C ASN A 42 -9.50 -28.52 -3.05
N GLY A 43 -10.04 -29.57 -2.42
CA GLY A 43 -10.96 -30.52 -3.04
C GLY A 43 -10.35 -31.91 -3.33
N ASP A 44 -11.17 -32.78 -3.92
CA ASP A 44 -10.73 -34.11 -4.35
C ASP A 44 -9.79 -33.99 -5.56
N VAL A 45 -8.66 -34.68 -5.47
CA VAL A 45 -7.63 -34.67 -6.51
C VAL A 45 -7.80 -35.90 -7.37
N ASP A 46 -8.20 -35.69 -8.62
CA ASP A 46 -8.27 -36.75 -9.62
C ASP A 46 -6.87 -37.03 -10.19
N TYR A 47 -6.61 -38.29 -10.56
CA TYR A 47 -5.32 -38.76 -11.08
C TYR A 47 -4.94 -38.14 -12.44
N GLU A 48 -5.92 -37.58 -13.14
CA GLU A 48 -5.71 -36.92 -14.45
C GLU A 48 -5.51 -35.39 -14.34
N SER A 49 -5.58 -34.82 -13.13
CA SER A 49 -5.50 -33.37 -12.94
C SER A 49 -4.07 -32.83 -13.10
N VAL A 50 -3.94 -31.74 -13.86
CA VAL A 50 -2.67 -31.00 -14.03
C VAL A 50 -2.76 -29.66 -13.31
N PHE A 51 -1.88 -29.45 -12.33
CA PHE A 51 -1.81 -28.20 -11.56
C PHE A 51 -0.64 -27.33 -12.02
N LEU A 52 -0.88 -26.02 -12.12
CA LEU A 52 0.18 -25.06 -12.42
C LEU A 52 0.88 -24.62 -11.13
N ILE A 53 2.15 -25.00 -10.98
CA ILE A 53 2.99 -24.53 -9.88
C ILE A 53 3.78 -23.30 -10.33
N ARG A 54 3.52 -22.15 -9.69
CA ARG A 54 4.25 -20.92 -9.95
C ARG A 54 5.44 -20.82 -9.01
N VAL A 55 6.58 -20.42 -9.57
CA VAL A 55 7.84 -20.25 -8.85
C VAL A 55 8.11 -18.75 -8.66
N ALA A 56 8.23 -18.30 -7.41
CA ALA A 56 8.47 -16.88 -7.11
C ALA A 56 9.54 -16.65 -6.03
N ASN A 57 10.24 -15.52 -6.14
CA ASN A 57 11.28 -15.10 -5.20
C ASN A 57 10.74 -14.40 -3.94
N ARG A 58 9.48 -13.96 -3.93
CA ARG A 58 8.93 -13.11 -2.87
C ARG A 58 7.95 -13.89 -2.02
N LYS A 59 8.16 -13.92 -0.70
CA LYS A 59 7.13 -14.35 0.25
C LYS A 59 5.90 -13.46 0.08
N PRO A 60 4.67 -13.99 0.27
CA PRO A 60 3.49 -13.15 0.37
C PRO A 60 3.76 -12.10 1.45
N THR A 61 3.38 -10.85 1.19
CA THR A 61 3.39 -9.83 2.24
C THR A 61 2.36 -10.25 3.27
N THR A 62 2.81 -10.59 4.47
CA THR A 62 1.89 -10.80 5.59
C THR A 62 1.20 -9.46 5.90
N PRO A 63 -0.11 -9.46 6.21
CA PRO A 63 -0.77 -8.28 6.75
C PRO A 63 0.03 -7.74 7.94
N ALA A 64 0.12 -6.42 8.05
CA ALA A 64 0.76 -5.81 9.22
C ALA A 64 -0.02 -6.19 10.49
N THR A 65 0.65 -6.82 11.45
CA THR A 65 0.04 -7.25 12.72
C THR A 65 0.09 -6.18 13.80
N PHE A 66 0.86 -5.12 13.58
CA PHE A 66 1.02 -4.01 14.51
C PHE A 66 1.21 -2.69 13.75
N CYS A 67 0.88 -1.59 14.43
CA CYS A 67 1.16 -0.25 13.95
C CYS A 67 2.63 0.08 14.18
N SER A 68 3.39 0.39 13.11
CA SER A 68 4.81 0.72 13.24
C SER A 68 5.06 2.15 13.72
N SER A 69 4.08 3.05 13.55
CA SER A 69 4.19 4.49 13.81
C SER A 69 2.82 5.15 13.93
N SER A 70 2.67 6.09 14.86
CA SER A 70 1.51 6.99 14.93
C SER A 70 1.95 8.44 14.73
N TYR A 71 1.13 9.23 14.03
CA TYR A 71 1.37 10.64 13.77
C TYR A 71 0.27 11.45 14.47
N SER A 72 0.65 12.18 15.51
CA SER A 72 -0.27 12.98 16.33
C SER A 72 -0.06 14.46 16.09
N GLY A 73 -1.14 15.26 16.14
CA GLY A 73 -1.03 16.72 16.08
C GLY A 73 -2.27 17.43 15.55
N HIS A 74 -3.10 16.78 14.72
CA HIS A 74 -4.39 17.36 14.33
C HIS A 74 -5.27 17.62 15.56
N GLU A 75 -5.96 18.76 15.57
CA GLU A 75 -6.84 19.19 16.67
C GLU A 75 -8.31 18.81 16.43
N GLY A 76 -8.56 18.00 15.39
CA GLY A 76 -9.87 17.48 15.02
C GLY A 76 -9.76 16.26 14.10
N PRO A 77 -10.89 15.71 13.64
CA PRO A 77 -10.92 14.61 12.69
C PRO A 77 -10.00 14.81 11.48
N VAL A 78 -9.18 13.79 11.19
CA VAL A 78 -8.41 13.72 9.96
C VAL A 78 -9.33 13.20 8.86
N LEU A 79 -9.59 14.02 7.84
CA LEU A 79 -10.56 13.73 6.79
C LEU A 79 -9.93 13.06 5.57
N LYS A 80 -8.63 13.34 5.31
CA LYS A 80 -7.89 12.70 4.21
C LYS A 80 -6.39 12.64 4.51
N CYS A 81 -5.74 11.58 4.02
CA CYS A 81 -4.29 11.46 3.97
C CYS A 81 -3.81 11.08 2.56
N LYS A 82 -2.61 11.53 2.20
CA LYS A 82 -1.96 11.19 0.93
C LYS A 82 -0.45 11.03 1.11
N ILE A 83 0.08 9.88 0.69
CA ILE A 83 1.52 9.70 0.50
C ILE A 83 1.91 10.35 -0.83
N ILE A 84 2.81 11.34 -0.78
CA ILE A 84 3.27 12.10 -1.95
C ILE A 84 4.48 11.42 -2.60
N ASN A 85 5.40 10.92 -1.77
CA ASN A 85 6.58 10.16 -2.17
C ASN A 85 7.07 9.31 -0.97
N LYS A 86 8.26 8.72 -1.06
CA LYS A 86 8.81 7.85 0.00
C LYS A 86 9.06 8.56 1.34
N GLN A 87 9.23 9.88 1.35
CA GLN A 87 9.54 10.68 2.53
C GLN A 87 8.39 11.60 2.95
N LEU A 88 7.50 11.99 2.04
CA LEU A 88 6.47 12.99 2.33
C LEU A 88 5.07 12.38 2.35
N ALA A 89 4.33 12.66 3.43
CA ALA A 89 2.88 12.53 3.47
C ALA A 89 2.21 13.86 3.83
N VAL A 90 0.97 14.02 3.37
CA VAL A 90 0.12 15.15 3.71
C VAL A 90 -1.18 14.65 4.29
N THR A 91 -1.65 15.32 5.35
CA THR A 91 -2.95 15.07 5.96
C THR A 91 -3.73 16.38 6.06
N VAL A 92 -5.06 16.27 5.99
CA VAL A 92 -5.99 17.38 6.08
C VAL A 92 -7.19 17.01 6.94
N GLY A 93 -7.84 17.99 7.57
CA GLY A 93 -8.89 17.70 8.53
C GLY A 93 -9.88 18.83 8.81
N ASP A 94 -10.75 18.53 9.79
CA ASP A 94 -11.70 19.44 10.43
C ASP A 94 -11.01 20.68 11.01
N ASP A 95 -9.81 20.51 11.59
CA ASP A 95 -9.04 21.59 12.21
C ASP A 95 -8.56 22.68 11.23
N LYS A 96 -9.02 22.63 9.98
CA LYS A 96 -8.76 23.60 8.91
C LYS A 96 -7.30 23.65 8.49
N THR A 97 -6.51 22.64 8.88
CA THR A 97 -5.08 22.59 8.61
C THR A 97 -4.73 21.61 7.50
N VAL A 98 -3.68 21.96 6.77
CA VAL A 98 -2.92 21.05 5.90
C VAL A 98 -1.59 20.79 6.58
N ARG A 99 -1.31 19.53 6.92
CA ARG A 99 -0.10 19.14 7.67
C ARG A 99 0.80 18.29 6.81
N PHE A 100 2.10 18.58 6.85
CA PHE A 100 3.12 17.90 6.07
C PHE A 100 4.05 17.13 7.03
N TRP A 101 4.28 15.87 6.70
CA TRP A 101 4.96 14.89 7.54
C TRP A 101 6.14 14.29 6.81
N ASP A 102 7.27 14.23 7.51
CA ASP A 102 8.40 13.41 7.09
C ASP A 102 8.19 11.99 7.61
N LEU A 103 8.06 11.04 6.69
CA LEU A 103 7.82 9.62 6.94
C LEU A 103 9.06 8.86 7.43
N ILE A 104 10.26 9.42 7.23
CA ILE A 104 11.53 8.84 7.68
C ILE A 104 11.75 9.20 9.15
N THR A 105 11.67 10.48 9.48
CA THR A 105 11.84 10.97 10.86
C THR A 105 10.58 10.82 11.69
N LYS A 106 9.43 10.56 11.05
CA LYS A 106 8.10 10.45 11.66
C LYS A 106 7.65 11.76 12.34
N THR A 107 8.08 12.91 11.81
CA THR A 107 7.81 14.22 12.40
C THR A 107 6.98 15.09 11.47
N GLN A 108 6.13 15.94 12.06
CA GLN A 108 5.53 17.06 11.35
C GLN A 108 6.58 18.15 11.14
N PHE A 109 6.70 18.64 9.91
CA PHE A 109 7.61 19.76 9.61
C PHE A 109 6.88 21.03 9.14
N MET A 110 5.61 20.93 8.73
CA MET A 110 4.81 22.10 8.36
C MET A 110 3.33 21.93 8.73
N ILE A 111 2.74 23.03 9.21
CA ILE A 111 1.29 23.23 9.34
C ILE A 111 0.93 24.45 8.51
N ASN A 112 -0.04 24.31 7.62
CA ASN A 112 -0.55 25.41 6.82
C ASN A 112 -2.04 25.63 7.11
N LYS A 113 -2.44 26.90 7.30
CA LYS A 113 -3.81 27.34 7.59
C LYS A 113 -4.39 28.18 6.42
N ALA A 114 -4.22 27.71 5.19
CA ALA A 114 -4.72 28.41 3.99
C ALA A 114 -6.25 28.34 3.82
N HIS A 115 -6.90 27.41 4.52
CA HIS A 115 -8.35 27.22 4.48
C HIS A 115 -9.04 27.84 5.69
N ASP A 116 -10.21 28.43 5.47
CA ASP A 116 -11.03 29.06 6.53
C ASP A 116 -12.10 28.12 7.09
N HIS A 117 -12.23 26.93 6.49
CA HIS A 117 -13.14 25.85 6.89
C HIS A 117 -12.46 24.48 6.73
N TRP A 118 -13.17 23.42 7.12
CA TRP A 118 -12.76 22.02 6.97
C TRP A 118 -12.12 21.73 5.61
N VAL A 119 -10.98 21.05 5.64
CA VAL A 119 -10.27 20.64 4.44
C VAL A 119 -10.61 19.20 4.15
N LEU A 120 -11.40 18.98 3.10
CA LEU A 120 -12.07 17.71 2.83
C LEU A 120 -11.21 16.76 2.00
N HIS A 121 -10.25 17.28 1.24
CA HIS A 121 -9.43 16.48 0.34
C HIS A 121 -8.02 17.02 0.15
N CYS A 122 -7.06 16.13 -0.08
CA CYS A 122 -5.70 16.43 -0.51
C CYS A 122 -5.24 15.40 -1.55
N GLU A 123 -4.51 15.84 -2.58
CA GLU A 123 -4.02 14.99 -3.67
C GLU A 123 -2.70 15.52 -4.23
N LYS A 124 -1.88 14.63 -4.80
CA LYS A 124 -0.66 15.03 -5.51
C LYS A 124 -1.01 15.38 -6.95
N TYR A 125 -0.57 16.55 -7.42
CA TYR A 125 -0.65 16.92 -8.83
C TYR A 125 0.71 17.41 -9.31
N LYS A 126 1.38 16.61 -10.16
CA LYS A 126 2.75 16.87 -10.63
C LYS A 126 3.71 17.09 -9.44
N ASN A 127 4.25 18.30 -9.31
CA ASN A 127 5.18 18.73 -8.27
C ASN A 127 4.50 19.51 -7.14
N PHE A 128 3.17 19.43 -7.05
CA PHE A 128 2.37 20.16 -6.09
C PHE A 128 1.46 19.23 -5.30
N VAL A 129 1.00 19.76 -4.17
CA VAL A 129 -0.11 19.21 -3.40
C VAL A 129 -1.30 20.14 -3.59
N VAL A 130 -2.44 19.56 -3.94
CA VAL A 130 -3.68 20.32 -4.13
C VAL A 130 -4.66 19.91 -3.03
N THR A 131 -5.26 20.88 -2.36
CA THR A 131 -6.28 20.64 -1.34
C THR A 131 -7.57 21.37 -1.68
N ALA A 132 -8.69 20.83 -1.22
CA ALA A 132 -10.01 21.43 -1.40
C ALA A 132 -10.77 21.40 -0.07
N GLY A 133 -11.44 22.51 0.24
CA GLY A 133 -12.15 22.71 1.49
C GLY A 133 -13.59 23.15 1.31
N MET A 134 -14.32 23.16 2.42
CA MET A 134 -15.72 23.64 2.47
C MET A 134 -15.84 25.17 2.37
N ASP A 135 -14.71 25.87 2.38
CA ASP A 135 -14.58 27.31 2.17
C ASP A 135 -14.62 27.73 0.68
N SER A 136 -14.98 26.80 -0.22
CA SER A 136 -15.03 27.02 -1.67
C SER A 136 -13.67 27.43 -2.27
N LYS A 137 -12.57 27.05 -1.61
CA LYS A 137 -11.20 27.29 -2.07
C LYS A 137 -10.52 25.98 -2.45
N ILE A 138 -9.68 26.06 -3.48
CA ILE A 138 -8.65 25.07 -3.79
C ILE A 138 -7.30 25.73 -3.53
N CYS A 139 -6.47 25.11 -2.69
CA CYS A 139 -5.14 25.62 -2.38
C CYS A 139 -4.08 24.70 -3.02
N VAL A 140 -3.02 25.30 -3.55
CA VAL A 140 -1.91 24.59 -4.19
C VAL A 140 -0.64 24.86 -3.38
N PHE A 141 0.08 23.81 -3.01
CA PHE A 141 1.31 23.88 -2.21
C PHE A 141 2.48 23.23 -2.93
N ASP A 142 3.68 23.71 -2.63
CA ASP A 142 4.90 22.94 -2.91
C ASP A 142 5.09 21.80 -1.89
N PHE A 143 6.13 20.99 -2.07
CA PHE A 143 6.44 19.89 -1.15
C PHE A 143 7.09 20.32 0.17
N LYS A 144 7.42 21.61 0.33
CA LYS A 144 7.84 22.21 1.60
C LYS A 144 6.64 22.71 2.42
N GLY A 145 5.44 22.69 1.83
CA GLY A 145 4.20 23.12 2.45
C GLY A 145 3.93 24.63 2.36
N ASN A 146 4.67 25.33 1.50
CA ASN A 146 4.40 26.73 1.18
C ASN A 146 3.19 26.81 0.26
N LEU A 147 2.28 27.76 0.52
CA LEU A 147 1.16 28.06 -0.37
C LEU A 147 1.69 28.74 -1.64
N ILE A 148 1.37 28.17 -2.79
CA ILE A 148 1.78 28.65 -4.12
C ILE A 148 0.65 29.42 -4.79
N ASP A 149 -0.57 28.89 -4.70
CA ASP A 149 -1.74 29.51 -5.34
C ASP A 149 -3.03 29.15 -4.60
N GLN A 150 -4.05 29.98 -4.78
CA GLN A 150 -5.39 29.77 -4.25
C GLN A 150 -6.44 30.11 -5.30
N ILE A 151 -7.22 29.10 -5.68
CA ILE A 151 -8.33 29.22 -6.61
C ILE A 151 -9.60 29.33 -5.79
N LYS A 152 -10.39 30.37 -6.04
CA LYS A 152 -11.69 30.60 -5.42
C LYS A 152 -12.73 30.92 -6.47
N LYS A 153 -14.00 30.65 -6.17
CA LYS A 153 -15.12 31.08 -7.01
C LYS A 153 -15.03 32.61 -7.24
N LYS A 154 -15.17 33.06 -8.49
CA LYS A 154 -15.39 34.48 -8.78
C LYS A 154 -16.84 34.83 -8.44
N ASP A 155 -17.02 35.95 -7.74
CA ASP A 155 -18.32 36.51 -7.42
C ASP A 155 -19.19 36.72 -8.68
#